data_AF-A0A8J6WB56-F1
#
_entry.id   AF-A0A8J6WB56-F1
#
_cell.length_a   1.000
_cell.length_b   1.000
_cell.length_c   1.000
_cell.angle_alpha   90.00
_cell.angle_beta   90.00
_cell.angle_gamma   90.00
#
_symmetry.space_group_name_H-M   'P 1'
#
loop_
_entity.id
_entity.type
_entity.pdbx_description
1 polymer ?
#
loop_
_entity_poly.entity_id
_entity_poly.type
_entity_poly.pdbx_seq_one_letter_code
_entity_poly.pdbx_strand_id
1 'polypeptide(L)'
;MSDFQSDTTYTEFTEPEDPTVIIDNSDSSASALGDEASRQIQQVWDKVSALLGNLPDYVTEFIQRYRRPIVTVGLIVAAFIAVKLVLALLGAVNDVPLLAPTFELVGLIYSGWFLYRYLLKASNRQELLGDIAAIRDQVLGNGSRS
;
A
#
# COMPACT_ATOMS: atom_id res chain seq x y z
N MET A 1 47.95 -2.89 97.39
CA MET A 1 49.13 -3.13 96.55
C MET A 1 48.86 -4.44 95.83
N SER A 2 48.33 -4.33 94.61
CA SER A 2 47.97 -5.46 93.76
C SER A 2 48.25 -5.01 92.34
N ASP A 3 49.34 -5.51 91.75
CA ASP A 3 49.74 -5.21 90.39
C ASP A 3 48.76 -5.86 89.41
N PHE A 4 48.11 -5.03 88.59
CA PHE A 4 47.20 -5.46 87.53
C PHE A 4 47.92 -5.30 86.19
N GLN A 5 48.20 -6.41 85.52
CA GLN A 5 48.82 -6.44 84.20
C GLN A 5 47.71 -6.44 83.14
N SER A 6 47.56 -5.33 82.41
CA SER A 6 46.61 -5.22 81.29
C SER A 6 47.36 -5.28 79.96
N ASP A 7 47.40 -6.47 79.36
CA ASP A 7 47.71 -6.63 77.94
C ASP A 7 46.55 -6.04 77.14
N THR A 8 46.81 -4.96 76.41
CA THR A 8 45.80 -4.31 75.56
C THR A 8 46.32 -4.35 74.14
N THR A 9 45.89 -5.37 73.41
CA THR A 9 45.94 -5.40 71.95
C THR A 9 45.13 -4.22 71.44
N TYR A 10 45.81 -3.21 70.87
CA TYR A 10 45.15 -2.11 70.20
C TYR A 10 44.56 -2.63 68.90
N THR A 11 43.23 -2.78 68.85
CA THR A 11 42.49 -2.90 67.60
C THR A 11 42.66 -1.61 66.81
N GLU A 12 43.35 -1.70 65.69
CA GLU A 12 43.41 -0.65 64.67
C GLU A 12 41.97 -0.31 64.24
N PHE A 13 41.57 0.92 64.51
CA PHE A 13 40.30 1.48 64.06
C PHE A 13 40.43 1.77 62.56
N THR A 14 39.95 0.85 61.73
CA THR A 14 39.79 1.10 60.30
C THR A 14 38.65 2.10 60.12
N GLU A 15 39.01 3.32 59.75
CA GLU A 15 38.09 4.36 59.29
C GLU A 15 37.23 3.77 58.16
N PRO A 16 35.89 3.90 58.21
CA PRO A 16 35.08 3.45 57.09
C PRO A 16 35.46 4.30 55.88
N GLU A 17 36.12 3.66 54.91
CA GLU A 17 36.40 4.24 53.61
C GLU A 17 35.12 4.90 53.11
N ASP A 18 35.14 6.23 53.01
CA ASP A 18 34.14 6.99 52.27
C ASP A 18 34.03 6.31 50.90
N PRO A 19 32.86 5.76 50.52
CA PRO A 19 32.69 5.23 49.19
C PRO A 19 32.75 6.45 48.28
N THR A 20 33.97 6.79 47.87
CA THR A 20 34.23 7.58 46.69
C THR A 20 33.47 6.85 45.59
N VAL A 21 32.29 7.41 45.27
CA VAL A 21 31.59 7.08 44.04
C VAL A 21 32.52 7.58 42.96
N ILE A 22 33.43 6.71 42.53
CA ILE A 22 34.23 6.90 41.35
C ILE A 22 33.22 6.88 40.20
N ILE A 23 32.72 8.06 39.83
CA ILE A 23 32.11 8.28 38.52
C ILE A 23 33.29 8.30 37.54
N ASP A 24 33.85 7.14 37.22
CA ASP A 24 34.83 6.96 36.16
C ASP A 24 34.46 5.71 35.37
N ASN A 25 33.28 5.75 34.74
CA ASN A 25 33.00 4.91 33.57
C ASN A 25 31.74 5.34 32.79
N SER A 26 31.22 6.56 32.96
CA SER A 26 30.03 7.00 32.21
C SER A 26 30.36 7.27 30.74
N ASP A 27 31.54 7.84 30.46
CA ASP A 27 31.97 8.13 29.09
C ASP A 27 32.39 6.87 28.34
N SER A 28 33.05 5.91 29.00
CA SER A 28 33.50 4.66 28.38
C SER A 28 32.34 3.69 28.13
N SER A 29 31.35 3.61 29.02
CA SER A 29 30.14 2.83 28.80
C SER A 29 29.19 3.49 27.80
N ALA A 30 29.06 4.83 27.80
CA ALA A 30 28.27 5.53 26.79
C ALA A 30 28.91 5.43 25.39
N SER A 31 30.24 5.48 25.31
CA SER A 31 30.98 5.30 24.06
C SER A 31 30.94 3.86 23.57
N ALA A 32 31.08 2.87 24.45
CA ALA A 32 30.94 1.46 24.10
C ALA A 32 29.53 1.12 23.55
N LEU A 33 28.48 1.70 24.14
CA LEU A 33 27.10 1.57 23.62
C LEU A 33 26.92 2.30 22.29
N GLY A 34 27.54 3.46 22.10
CA GLY A 34 27.53 4.19 20.83
C GLY A 34 28.26 3.45 19.71
N ASP A 35 29.40 2.84 20.02
CA ASP A 35 30.20 2.04 19.10
C ASP A 35 29.48 0.74 18.73
N GLU A 36 28.85 0.09 19.71
CA GLU A 36 28.07 -1.13 19.49
C GLU A 36 26.77 -0.88 18.72
N ALA A 37 26.06 0.22 19.02
CA ALA A 37 24.90 0.67 18.25
C ALA A 37 25.28 1.02 16.81
N SER A 38 26.42 1.69 16.60
CA SER A 38 26.94 2.01 15.27
C SER A 38 27.29 0.75 14.47
N ARG A 39 27.88 -0.26 15.12
CA ARG A 39 28.15 -1.57 14.51
C ARG A 39 26.86 -2.35 14.19
N GLN A 40 25.86 -2.32 15.06
CA GLN A 40 24.54 -2.92 14.79
C GLN A 40 23.84 -2.21 13.63
N ILE A 41 23.88 -0.88 13.57
CA ILE A 41 23.30 -0.08 12.49
C ILE A 41 24.03 -0.34 11.17
N GLN A 42 25.35 -0.52 11.18
CA GLN A 42 26.10 -0.95 9.98
C GLN A 42 25.65 -2.32 9.51
N GLN A 43 25.49 -3.29 10.40
CA GLN A 43 24.97 -4.62 10.04
C GLN A 43 23.52 -4.56 9.54
N VAL A 44 22.71 -3.65 10.08
CA VAL A 44 21.35 -3.38 9.59
C VAL A 44 21.41 -2.71 8.23
N TRP A 45 22.32 -1.77 7.97
CA TRP A 45 22.53 -1.17 6.66
C TRP A 45 23.01 -2.19 5.63
N ASP A 46 23.88 -3.12 6.01
CA ASP A 46 24.34 -4.21 5.15
C ASP A 46 23.20 -5.18 4.83
N LYS A 47 22.39 -5.54 5.83
CA LYS A 47 21.21 -6.38 5.62
C LYS A 47 20.12 -5.67 4.81
N VAL A 48 19.87 -4.39 5.07
CA VAL A 48 18.89 -3.57 4.34
C VAL A 48 19.34 -3.35 2.91
N SER A 49 20.62 -3.07 2.66
CA SER A 49 21.16 -2.94 1.29
C SER A 49 21.17 -4.27 0.55
N ALA A 50 21.47 -5.39 1.21
CA ALA A 50 21.33 -6.72 0.64
C ALA A 50 19.86 -7.08 0.36
N LEU A 51 18.94 -6.69 1.24
CA LEU A 51 17.50 -6.86 1.02
C LEU A 51 16.99 -5.92 -0.08
N LEU A 52 17.53 -4.70 -0.22
CA LEU A 52 17.20 -3.74 -1.28
C LEU A 52 17.72 -4.16 -2.65
N GLY A 53 18.96 -4.67 -2.71
CA GLY A 53 19.56 -5.19 -3.93
C GLY A 53 18.78 -6.36 -4.51
N ASN A 54 18.17 -7.16 -3.65
CA ASN A 54 17.32 -8.30 -4.04
C ASN A 54 15.81 -7.98 -3.91
N LEU A 55 15.42 -6.78 -3.47
CA LEU A 55 14.03 -6.34 -3.28
C LEU A 55 13.22 -6.42 -4.57
N PRO A 56 13.73 -5.99 -5.75
CA PRO A 56 12.94 -6.11 -6.96
C PRO A 56 12.59 -7.57 -7.24
N ASP A 57 13.49 -8.52 -6.98
CA ASP A 57 13.23 -9.94 -7.20
C ASP A 57 12.22 -10.50 -6.19
N TYR A 58 12.38 -10.24 -4.89
CA TYR A 58 11.41 -10.67 -3.87
C TYR A 58 10.02 -10.07 -4.06
N VAL A 59 9.94 -8.77 -4.39
CA VAL A 59 8.67 -8.08 -4.66
C VAL A 59 8.04 -8.62 -5.93
N THR A 60 8.84 -8.85 -6.98
CA THR A 60 8.36 -9.39 -8.23
C THR A 60 7.84 -10.81 -8.05
N GLU A 61 8.57 -11.68 -7.36
CA GLU A 61 8.14 -13.05 -7.06
C GLU A 61 6.89 -13.07 -6.18
N PHE A 62 6.80 -12.20 -5.18
CA PHE A 62 5.61 -12.08 -4.33
C PHE A 62 4.39 -11.66 -5.16
N ILE A 63 4.50 -10.58 -5.94
CA ILE A 63 3.40 -10.13 -6.80
C ILE A 63 3.05 -11.22 -7.80
N GLN A 64 4.03 -11.88 -8.42
CA GLN A 64 3.80 -13.01 -9.34
C GLN A 64 3.09 -14.19 -8.65
N ARG A 65 3.52 -14.57 -7.45
CA ARG A 65 2.96 -15.65 -6.62
C ARG A 65 1.53 -15.37 -6.21
N TYR A 66 1.23 -14.12 -5.86
CA TYR A 66 -0.05 -13.68 -5.34
C TYR A 66 -0.88 -12.89 -6.37
N ARG A 67 -0.56 -12.93 -7.68
CA ARG A 67 -1.32 -12.16 -8.69
C ARG A 67 -2.81 -12.43 -8.64
N ARG A 68 -3.23 -13.69 -8.55
CA ARG A 68 -4.65 -14.04 -8.53
C ARG A 68 -5.41 -13.41 -7.34
N PRO A 69 -4.99 -13.62 -6.08
CA PRO A 69 -5.67 -12.97 -4.95
C PRO A 69 -5.49 -11.45 -4.95
N ILE A 70 -4.30 -10.92 -5.29
CA ILE A 70 -4.07 -9.46 -5.33
C ILE A 70 -4.97 -8.79 -6.37
N VAL A 71 -5.12 -9.36 -7.56
CA VAL A 71 -6.00 -8.82 -8.59
C VAL A 71 -7.46 -8.93 -8.16
N THR A 72 -7.85 -10.02 -7.48
CA THR A 72 -9.23 -10.19 -7.00
C THR A 72 -9.58 -9.17 -5.93
N VAL A 73 -8.74 -9.05 -4.89
CA VAL A 73 -8.91 -8.05 -3.84
C VAL A 73 -8.82 -6.65 -4.42
N GLY A 74 -7.86 -6.42 -5.33
CA GLY A 74 -7.71 -5.16 -6.06
C GLY A 74 -8.96 -4.81 -6.86
N LEU A 75 -9.61 -5.77 -7.52
CA LEU A 75 -10.87 -5.57 -8.23
C LEU A 75 -12.03 -5.26 -7.27
N ILE A 76 -12.11 -5.94 -6.13
CA ILE A 76 -13.14 -5.66 -5.13
C ILE A 76 -12.96 -4.23 -4.58
N VAL A 77 -11.73 -3.85 -4.23
CA VAL A 77 -11.42 -2.50 -3.76
C VAL A 77 -11.69 -1.46 -4.85
N ALA A 78 -11.28 -1.73 -6.10
CA ALA A 78 -11.54 -0.85 -7.23
C ALA A 78 -13.05 -0.71 -7.49
N ALA A 79 -13.82 -1.78 -7.39
CA ALA A 79 -15.27 -1.76 -7.52
C ALA A 79 -15.91 -0.90 -6.42
N PHE A 80 -15.46 -1.03 -5.17
CA PHE A 80 -15.92 -0.17 -4.07
C PHE A 80 -15.61 1.30 -4.32
N ILE A 81 -14.40 1.62 -4.77
CA ILE A 81 -14.00 2.99 -5.11
C ILE A 81 -14.84 3.52 -6.28
N ALA A 82 -15.06 2.71 -7.32
CA ALA A 82 -15.88 3.07 -8.47
C ALA A 82 -17.33 3.37 -8.05
N VAL A 83 -17.93 2.54 -7.20
CA VAL A 83 -19.27 2.79 -6.64
C VAL A 83 -19.29 4.10 -5.84
N LYS A 84 -18.30 4.34 -4.98
CA LYS A 84 -18.19 5.62 -4.25
C LYS A 84 -18.03 6.81 -5.18
N LEU A 85 -17.27 6.67 -6.27
CA LEU A 85 -17.08 7.73 -7.26
C LEU A 85 -18.40 8.02 -7.99
N VAL A 86 -19.14 7.00 -8.41
CA VAL A 86 -20.46 7.15 -9.03
C VAL A 86 -21.44 7.80 -8.06
N LEU A 87 -21.47 7.39 -6.79
CA LEU A 87 -22.31 8.01 -5.76
C LEU A 87 -21.91 9.46 -5.49
N ALA A 88 -20.60 9.76 -5.44
CA ALA A 88 -20.09 11.12 -5.30
C ALA A 88 -20.45 11.99 -6.51
N LEU A 89 -20.39 11.44 -7.72
CA LEU A 89 -20.85 12.11 -8.93
C LEU A 89 -22.36 12.33 -8.93
N LEU A 90 -23.16 11.38 -8.44
CA LEU A 90 -24.61 11.55 -8.28
C LEU A 90 -24.96 12.60 -7.23
N GLY A 91 -24.26 12.59 -6.09
CA GLY A 91 -24.40 13.63 -5.06
C GLY A 91 -23.99 15.00 -5.59
N ALA A 92 -22.83 15.07 -6.26
CA ALA A 92 -22.36 16.29 -6.91
C ALA A 92 -23.28 16.72 -8.05
N VAL A 93 -23.92 15.82 -8.79
CA VAL A 93 -24.93 16.18 -9.81
C VAL A 93 -26.12 16.89 -9.17
N ASN A 94 -26.55 16.45 -7.99
CA ASN A 94 -27.62 17.11 -7.26
C ASN A 94 -27.21 18.50 -6.75
N ASP A 95 -25.91 18.69 -6.45
CA ASP A 95 -25.37 19.96 -5.94
C ASP A 95 -24.77 20.87 -7.02
N VAL A 96 -24.50 20.34 -8.24
CA VAL A 96 -23.90 21.05 -9.38
C VAL A 96 -24.92 21.12 -10.50
N PRO A 97 -25.67 22.25 -10.61
CA PRO A 97 -26.79 22.39 -11.54
C PRO A 97 -26.39 22.37 -13.03
N LEU A 98 -25.09 22.33 -13.35
CA LEU A 98 -24.58 22.32 -14.72
C LEU A 98 -24.25 20.91 -15.26
N LEU A 99 -24.09 19.89 -14.41
CA LEU A 99 -23.73 18.54 -14.87
C LEU A 99 -24.90 17.85 -15.59
N ALA A 100 -26.10 17.90 -15.03
CA ALA A 100 -27.29 17.33 -15.67
C ALA A 100 -27.55 17.90 -17.09
N PRO A 101 -27.63 19.24 -17.29
CA PRO A 101 -27.85 19.79 -18.63
C PRO A 101 -26.66 19.58 -19.58
N THR A 102 -25.43 19.48 -19.10
CA THR A 102 -24.28 19.18 -19.97
C THR A 102 -24.25 17.72 -20.42
N PHE A 103 -24.57 16.76 -19.54
CA PHE A 103 -24.73 15.36 -19.94
C PHE A 103 -25.90 15.16 -20.89
N GLU A 104 -27.01 15.88 -20.69
CA GLU A 104 -28.14 15.89 -21.63
C GLU A 104 -27.72 16.44 -22.99
N LEU A 105 -27.01 17.57 -23.03
CA LEU A 105 -26.52 18.16 -24.28
C LEU A 105 -25.54 17.23 -25.01
N VAL A 106 -24.59 16.63 -24.28
CA VAL A 106 -23.65 15.64 -24.84
C VAL A 106 -24.43 14.44 -25.38
N GLY A 107 -25.40 13.92 -24.62
CA GLY A 107 -26.27 12.82 -25.03
C GLY A 107 -27.05 13.14 -26.29
N LEU A 108 -27.59 14.35 -26.42
CA LEU A 108 -28.31 14.81 -27.63
C LEU A 108 -27.38 14.98 -28.83
N ILE A 109 -26.17 15.51 -28.65
CA ILE A 109 -25.17 15.61 -29.72
C ILE A 109 -24.80 14.22 -30.24
N TYR A 110 -24.46 13.29 -29.35
CA TYR A 110 -24.10 11.94 -29.73
C TYR A 110 -25.28 11.15 -30.29
N SER A 111 -26.48 11.28 -29.72
CA SER A 111 -27.69 10.64 -30.23
C SER A 111 -28.05 11.18 -31.61
N GLY A 112 -27.98 12.49 -31.82
CA GLY A 112 -28.20 13.11 -33.13
C GLY A 112 -27.18 12.67 -34.18
N TRP A 113 -25.89 12.63 -33.82
CA TRP A 113 -24.83 12.12 -34.69
C TRP A 113 -25.04 10.65 -35.03
N PHE A 114 -25.39 9.82 -34.06
CA PHE A 114 -25.69 8.40 -34.25
C PHE A 114 -26.91 8.21 -35.16
N LEU A 115 -28.01 8.90 -34.89
CA LEU A 115 -29.21 8.83 -35.71
C LEU A 115 -28.91 9.25 -37.15
N TYR A 116 -28.15 10.33 -37.35
CA TYR A 116 -27.75 10.76 -38.68
C TYR A 116 -26.85 9.72 -39.38
N ARG A 117 -25.80 9.27 -38.71
CA ARG A 117 -24.76 8.40 -39.26
C ARG A 117 -25.26 6.99 -39.58
N TYR A 118 -26.14 6.44 -38.74
CA TYR A 118 -26.60 5.06 -38.81
C TYR A 118 -28.04 4.93 -39.32
N LEU A 119 -28.94 5.85 -38.97
CA LEU A 119 -30.31 5.84 -39.50
C LEU A 119 -30.42 6.64 -40.79
N LEU A 120 -29.97 7.88 -40.93
CA LEU A 120 -30.28 8.64 -42.15
C LEU A 120 -29.39 8.26 -43.35
N LYS A 121 -28.15 7.84 -43.09
CA LYS A 121 -27.24 7.40 -44.16
C LYS A 121 -27.70 6.05 -44.71
N ALA A 122 -28.38 6.06 -45.86
CA ALA A 122 -28.97 4.89 -46.50
C ALA A 122 -27.98 3.73 -46.72
N SER A 123 -26.70 4.03 -46.96
CA SER A 123 -25.64 3.02 -47.08
C SER A 123 -25.45 2.21 -45.79
N ASN A 124 -25.59 2.84 -44.62
CA ASN A 124 -25.49 2.15 -43.33
C ASN A 124 -26.73 1.32 -43.01
N ARG A 125 -27.92 1.71 -43.49
CA ARG A 125 -29.16 0.94 -43.27
C ARG A 125 -29.08 -0.45 -43.90
N GLN A 126 -28.56 -0.54 -45.11
CA GLN A 126 -28.49 -1.82 -45.85
C GLN A 126 -27.47 -2.78 -45.21
N GLU A 127 -26.35 -2.24 -44.74
CA GLU A 127 -25.31 -3.00 -44.04
C GLU A 127 -25.80 -3.49 -42.67
N LEU A 128 -26.39 -2.60 -41.85
CA LEU A 128 -26.89 -2.93 -40.51
C LEU A 128 -28.05 -3.93 -40.52
N LEU A 129 -28.98 -3.81 -41.48
CA LEU A 129 -30.08 -4.78 -41.61
C LEU A 129 -29.56 -6.15 -42.05
N GLY A 130 -28.51 -6.18 -42.87
CA GLY A 130 -27.80 -7.40 -43.23
C GLY A 130 -27.14 -8.05 -42.01
N ASP A 131 -26.40 -7.27 -41.22
CA ASP A 131 -25.69 -7.76 -40.02
C ASP A 131 -26.66 -8.24 -38.93
N ILE A 132 -27.74 -7.50 -38.66
CA ILE A 132 -28.78 -7.91 -37.70
C ILE A 132 -29.48 -9.18 -38.20
N ALA A 133 -29.70 -9.30 -39.52
CA ALA A 133 -30.27 -10.49 -40.12
C ALA A 133 -29.33 -11.71 -40.05
N ALA A 134 -28.03 -11.52 -40.14
CA ALA A 134 -27.05 -12.58 -39.98
C ALA A 134 -26.94 -13.03 -38.52
N ILE A 135 -26.89 -12.08 -37.57
CA ILE A 135 -26.80 -12.37 -36.14
C ILE A 135 -28.07 -13.08 -35.65
N ARG A 136 -29.27 -12.62 -36.04
CA ARG A 136 -30.51 -13.33 -35.68
C ARG A 136 -30.52 -14.75 -36.23
N ASP A 137 -30.04 -14.97 -37.46
CA ASP A 137 -30.06 -16.29 -38.09
C ASP A 137 -29.08 -17.26 -37.41
N GLN A 138 -27.96 -16.72 -36.93
CA GLN A 138 -26.94 -17.43 -36.17
C GLN A 138 -27.39 -17.75 -34.73
N VAL A 139 -28.14 -16.84 -34.08
CA VAL A 139 -28.66 -17.04 -32.71
C VAL A 139 -29.92 -17.92 -32.71
N LEU A 140 -30.79 -17.82 -33.72
CA LEU A 140 -31.99 -18.67 -33.84
C LEU A 140 -31.69 -20.03 -34.49
N GLY A 141 -30.47 -20.25 -34.99
CA GLY A 141 -30.03 -21.56 -35.49
C GLY A 141 -30.65 -21.98 -36.83
N ASN A 142 -31.25 -21.04 -37.57
CA ASN A 142 -31.87 -21.32 -38.86
C ASN A 142 -30.84 -21.42 -40.01
N GLY A 143 -29.58 -21.05 -39.77
CA GLY A 143 -28.50 -20.98 -40.76
C GLY A 143 -27.62 -22.23 -40.90
N SER A 144 -28.01 -23.42 -40.42
CA SER A 144 -27.19 -24.63 -40.62
C SER A 144 -28.01 -25.91 -40.73
N ARG A 145 -28.52 -26.15 -41.95
CA ARG A 145 -28.76 -27.50 -42.49
C ARG A 145 -28.58 -27.46 -44.01
N SER A 146 -27.36 -27.72 -44.47
CA SER A 146 -27.07 -28.31 -45.78
C SER A 146 -26.14 -29.49 -45.56
#